data_AF-A0A1U7JAB8-F1
#
_entry.id   AF-A0A1U7JAB8-F1
#
_cell.length_a   1.000
_cell.length_b   1.000
_cell.length_c   1.000
_cell.angle_alpha   90.00
_cell.angle_beta   90.00
_cell.angle_gamma   90.00
#
_symmetry.space_group_name_H-M   'P 1'
#
loop_
_entity.id
_entity.type
_entity.pdbx_description
1 polymer ?
#
loop_
_entity_poly.entity_id
_entity_poly.type
_entity_poly.pdbx_seq_one_letter_code
_entity_poly.pdbx_strand_id
1 'polypeptide(L)'
;MAQIFISAGHGGFENGVVDPGAVLPNTTEAAEMIQIRDLVVAELRSRQLAVLSVPDDLSAAATLAWINARCRPEDVALEIHAGVFSDPAVRGSAVFYIAKNDTRRTHAEIVLLALLRRIPQVPSRGVKPDTESPTGLLPFCRNLGCPSLLMEVGYLSNPQDLAVIQRQRRDVALGIADGLASWSRAVGSGTPTAPGSNLPEIRINLNGGIYPETGIIVNGNAYVPIDIADLLGIDATSSPNITRIRYANVVYIKAVDLQNYNVTVTWDAASRTIRLRSRTGTQFCPGSMDRIMGNGSTSDTQLTLFLQSVNQGAVNTYRDLPKLYREEAAIEGVNHDIAFCQMLVETNSLNFGGSLNPAQNNFGGIGSPTGGPEGSSFPSARVGVRAQIQHLKAYASLDPLVQRQVDPRFLFVVRGVAPLVDQLSGRWSADPEYGRKIMAFLRRLYEPIVPP
;
A
#
# COMPACT_ATOMS: atom_id res chain seq x y z
N MET A 1 -6.54 14.05 -29.22
CA MET A 1 -6.42 14.63 -27.86
C MET A 1 -6.22 13.50 -26.88
N ALA A 2 -5.41 13.73 -25.84
CA ALA A 2 -5.26 12.81 -24.72
C ALA A 2 -6.61 12.65 -24.01
N GLN A 3 -6.93 11.41 -23.67
CA GLN A 3 -8.14 11.00 -22.98
C GLN A 3 -7.88 11.01 -21.47
N ILE A 4 -8.81 11.56 -20.71
CA ILE A 4 -8.82 11.46 -19.24
C ILE A 4 -9.78 10.33 -18.86
N PHE A 5 -9.34 9.40 -18.04
CA PHE A 5 -10.14 8.39 -17.39
C PHE A 5 -10.34 8.78 -15.92
N ILE A 6 -11.57 8.74 -15.44
CA ILE A 6 -11.85 8.99 -14.03
C ILE A 6 -12.72 7.87 -13.46
N SER A 7 -12.24 7.29 -12.37
CA SER A 7 -12.88 6.22 -11.61
C SER A 7 -13.26 6.74 -10.23
N ALA A 8 -14.43 6.36 -9.73
CA ALA A 8 -14.75 6.45 -8.31
C ALA A 8 -14.42 5.09 -7.70
N GLY A 9 -13.66 5.06 -6.61
CA GLY A 9 -13.35 3.82 -5.90
C GLY A 9 -14.63 3.14 -5.40
N HIS A 10 -14.61 1.79 -5.40
CA HIS A 10 -15.73 0.96 -4.97
C HIS A 10 -16.98 1.11 -5.87
N GLY A 11 -18.17 0.83 -5.37
CA GLY A 11 -19.46 0.93 -6.07
C GLY A 11 -19.81 -0.29 -6.93
N GLY A 12 -18.80 -0.99 -7.45
CA GLY A 12 -18.96 -2.15 -8.31
C GLY A 12 -19.26 -3.45 -7.58
N PHE A 13 -19.43 -4.52 -8.35
CA PHE A 13 -19.69 -5.86 -7.81
C PHE A 13 -18.39 -6.64 -7.60
N GLU A 14 -18.05 -6.89 -6.34
CA GLU A 14 -16.99 -7.81 -5.93
C GLU A 14 -17.62 -9.16 -5.54
N ASN A 15 -17.31 -10.22 -6.30
CA ASN A 15 -17.88 -11.56 -6.11
C ASN A 15 -19.42 -11.57 -6.03
N GLY A 16 -20.09 -10.70 -6.79
CA GLY A 16 -21.56 -10.59 -6.83
C GLY A 16 -22.18 -9.74 -5.72
N VAL A 17 -21.38 -9.11 -4.86
CA VAL A 17 -21.83 -8.19 -3.82
C VAL A 17 -21.35 -6.78 -4.16
N VAL A 18 -22.21 -5.77 -3.98
CA VAL A 18 -21.80 -4.37 -4.13
C VAL A 18 -20.75 -4.04 -3.07
N ASP A 19 -19.61 -3.53 -3.49
CA ASP A 19 -18.59 -2.99 -2.60
C ASP A 19 -18.94 -1.53 -2.27
N PRO A 20 -19.38 -1.20 -1.04
CA PRO A 20 -19.69 0.18 -0.69
C PRO A 20 -18.44 1.01 -0.38
N GLY A 21 -17.26 0.38 -0.26
CA GLY A 21 -16.11 0.96 0.42
C GLY A 21 -16.40 1.19 1.89
N ALA A 22 -15.89 2.28 2.45
CA ALA A 22 -16.25 2.69 3.81
C ALA A 22 -17.76 2.98 3.97
N VAL A 23 -18.37 2.46 5.04
CA VAL A 23 -19.81 2.64 5.35
C VAL A 23 -19.98 3.56 6.55
N LEU A 24 -20.74 4.64 6.37
CA LEU A 24 -21.18 5.56 7.42
C LEU A 24 -22.70 5.43 7.63
N PRO A 25 -23.27 5.96 8.73
CA PRO A 25 -24.70 5.84 9.01
C PRO A 25 -25.64 6.32 7.88
N ASN A 26 -25.21 7.31 7.10
CA ASN A 26 -26.05 7.96 6.08
C ASN A 26 -25.44 7.97 4.66
N THR A 27 -24.25 7.41 4.47
CA THR A 27 -23.56 7.44 3.17
C THR A 27 -22.50 6.35 3.10
N THR A 28 -21.96 6.14 1.91
CA THR A 28 -20.83 5.24 1.67
C THR A 28 -19.74 5.98 0.90
N GLU A 29 -18.52 5.46 0.95
CA GLU A 29 -17.41 5.97 0.14
C GLU A 29 -17.76 5.96 -1.34
N ALA A 30 -18.27 4.84 -1.85
CA ALA A 30 -18.72 4.73 -3.22
C ALA A 30 -19.69 5.86 -3.60
N ALA A 31 -20.71 6.11 -2.76
CA ALA A 31 -21.73 7.12 -3.04
C ALA A 31 -21.16 8.54 -3.09
N GLU A 32 -20.26 8.91 -2.17
CA GLU A 32 -19.64 10.24 -2.17
C GLU A 32 -18.68 10.43 -3.34
N MET A 33 -17.88 9.40 -3.66
CA MET A 33 -16.91 9.46 -4.76
C MET A 33 -17.59 9.50 -6.13
N ILE A 34 -18.66 8.72 -6.35
CA ILE A 34 -19.50 8.79 -7.56
C ILE A 34 -20.01 10.21 -7.78
N GLN A 35 -20.57 10.84 -6.74
CA GLN A 35 -21.10 12.21 -6.83
C GLN A 35 -20.01 13.25 -7.14
N ILE A 36 -18.79 13.09 -6.61
CA ILE A 36 -17.66 13.96 -6.96
C ILE A 36 -17.23 13.74 -8.40
N ARG A 37 -17.03 12.48 -8.80
CA ARG A 37 -16.59 12.11 -10.16
C ARG A 37 -17.53 12.67 -11.21
N ASP A 38 -18.84 12.55 -11.03
CA ASP A 38 -19.81 13.04 -12.00
C ASP A 38 -19.71 14.56 -12.22
N LEU A 39 -19.46 15.31 -11.14
CA LEU A 39 -19.16 16.74 -11.22
C LEU A 39 -17.82 17.00 -11.93
N VAL A 40 -16.77 16.23 -11.64
CA VAL A 40 -15.48 16.35 -12.34
C VAL A 40 -15.66 16.11 -13.84
N VAL A 41 -16.43 15.09 -14.24
CA VAL A 41 -16.73 14.78 -15.64
C VAL A 41 -17.45 15.96 -16.30
N ALA A 42 -18.45 16.55 -15.62
CA ALA A 42 -19.15 17.73 -16.13
C ALA A 42 -18.19 18.93 -16.32
N GLU A 43 -17.32 19.19 -15.34
CA GLU A 43 -16.33 20.28 -15.38
C GLU A 43 -15.23 20.06 -16.43
N LEU A 44 -14.83 18.82 -16.71
CA LEU A 44 -13.87 18.52 -17.79
C LEU A 44 -14.52 18.69 -19.17
N ARG A 45 -15.77 18.24 -19.34
CA ARG A 45 -16.54 18.39 -20.59
C ARG A 45 -16.83 19.86 -20.90
N SER A 46 -17.13 20.68 -19.90
CA SER A 46 -17.37 22.12 -20.08
C SER A 46 -16.14 22.86 -20.63
N ARG A 47 -14.94 22.29 -20.42
CA ARG A 47 -13.64 22.75 -20.94
C ARG A 47 -13.21 22.07 -22.24
N GLN A 48 -14.12 21.31 -22.88
CA GLN A 48 -13.87 20.56 -24.11
C GLN A 48 -12.73 19.53 -23.99
N LEU A 49 -12.46 19.03 -22.78
CA LEU A 49 -11.50 17.94 -22.56
C LEU A 49 -12.17 16.59 -22.78
N ALA A 50 -11.46 15.68 -23.45
CA ALA A 50 -11.92 14.30 -23.62
C ALA A 50 -11.86 13.58 -22.27
N VAL A 51 -13.02 13.16 -21.75
CA VAL A 51 -13.14 12.43 -20.49
C VAL A 51 -14.07 11.22 -20.60
N LEU A 52 -13.65 10.10 -20.02
CA LEU A 52 -14.41 8.88 -19.87
C LEU A 52 -14.58 8.60 -18.37
N SER A 53 -15.84 8.49 -17.95
CA SER A 53 -16.20 7.97 -16.63
C SER A 53 -16.13 6.45 -16.69
N VAL A 54 -15.41 5.83 -15.76
CA VAL A 54 -15.45 4.38 -15.60
C VAL A 54 -16.84 3.97 -15.10
N PRO A 55 -17.45 2.88 -15.63
CA PRO A 55 -18.74 2.38 -15.15
C PRO A 55 -18.70 1.93 -13.69
N ASP A 56 -19.79 2.20 -12.97
CA ASP A 56 -19.89 2.05 -11.52
C ASP A 56 -20.13 0.60 -11.08
N ASP A 57 -20.47 -0.29 -12.01
CA ASP A 57 -20.79 -1.70 -11.76
C ASP A 57 -19.56 -2.62 -11.87
N LEU A 58 -18.40 -2.09 -12.27
CA LEU A 58 -17.18 -2.86 -12.45
C LEU A 58 -16.47 -3.12 -11.11
N SER A 59 -16.07 -4.38 -10.89
CA SER A 59 -15.07 -4.72 -9.86
C SER A 59 -13.78 -3.93 -10.06
N ALA A 60 -12.94 -3.84 -9.03
CA ALA A 60 -11.62 -3.23 -9.12
C ALA A 60 -10.79 -3.84 -10.27
N ALA A 61 -10.83 -5.17 -10.43
CA ALA A 61 -10.14 -5.85 -11.53
C ALA A 61 -10.74 -5.49 -12.91
N ALA A 62 -12.07 -5.42 -13.02
CA ALA A 62 -12.74 -5.06 -14.26
C ALA A 62 -12.53 -3.59 -14.63
N THR A 63 -12.44 -2.68 -13.66
CA THR A 63 -12.05 -1.27 -13.83
C THR A 63 -10.69 -1.16 -14.51
N LEU A 64 -9.68 -1.88 -14.02
CA LEU A 64 -8.34 -1.88 -14.63
C LEU A 64 -8.38 -2.43 -16.06
N ALA A 65 -9.08 -3.54 -16.29
CA ALA A 65 -9.22 -4.13 -17.61
C ALA A 65 -9.95 -3.18 -18.59
N TRP A 66 -10.98 -2.48 -18.11
CA TRP A 66 -11.76 -1.56 -18.90
C TRP A 66 -10.96 -0.34 -19.34
N ILE A 67 -10.14 0.23 -18.46
CA ILE A 67 -9.22 1.33 -18.79
C ILE A 67 -8.15 0.83 -19.76
N ASN A 68 -7.50 -0.29 -19.46
CA ASN A 68 -6.41 -0.85 -20.29
C ASN A 68 -6.84 -1.19 -21.72
N ALA A 69 -8.08 -1.60 -21.92
CA ALA A 69 -8.64 -1.85 -23.25
C ALA A 69 -8.79 -0.57 -24.11
N ARG A 70 -8.64 0.62 -23.52
CA ARG A 70 -8.95 1.92 -24.15
C ARG A 70 -7.82 2.93 -24.07
N CYS A 71 -6.97 2.84 -23.07
CA CYS A 71 -5.95 3.85 -22.81
C CYS A 71 -4.75 3.72 -23.73
N ARG A 72 -4.15 4.86 -24.05
CA ARG A 72 -2.88 5.00 -24.76
C ARG A 72 -1.85 5.65 -23.84
N PRO A 73 -0.54 5.62 -24.19
CA PRO A 73 0.51 6.18 -23.34
C PRO A 73 0.36 7.67 -23.01
N GLU A 74 -0.27 8.45 -23.89
CA GLU A 74 -0.53 9.89 -23.71
C GLU A 74 -1.76 10.21 -22.84
N ASP A 75 -2.59 9.21 -22.53
CA ASP A 75 -3.80 9.37 -21.74
C ASP A 75 -3.47 9.37 -20.24
N VAL A 76 -4.41 9.80 -19.39
CA VAL A 76 -4.24 9.80 -17.91
C VAL A 76 -5.44 9.19 -17.21
N ALA A 77 -5.22 8.52 -16.08
CA ALA A 77 -6.25 7.90 -15.28
C ALA A 77 -6.15 8.30 -13.80
N LEU A 78 -7.27 8.73 -13.21
CA LEU A 78 -7.37 9.04 -11.79
C LEU A 78 -8.49 8.22 -11.16
N GLU A 79 -8.19 7.55 -10.04
CA GLU A 79 -9.21 6.98 -9.16
C GLU A 79 -9.31 7.81 -7.89
N ILE A 80 -10.54 8.16 -7.48
CA ILE A 80 -10.79 8.92 -6.27
C ILE A 80 -11.40 8.04 -5.18
N HIS A 81 -10.86 8.16 -3.98
CA HIS A 81 -11.24 7.45 -2.77
C HIS A 81 -11.43 8.44 -1.62
N ALA A 82 -12.06 7.96 -0.53
CA ALA A 82 -12.06 8.66 0.74
C ALA A 82 -11.78 7.69 1.89
N GLY A 83 -10.77 8.01 2.69
CA GLY A 83 -10.34 7.15 3.78
C GLY A 83 -11.37 7.08 4.91
N VAL A 84 -11.29 6.00 5.68
CA VAL A 84 -11.86 5.95 7.04
C VAL A 84 -10.76 5.58 8.00
N PHE A 85 -10.79 6.28 9.12
CA PHE A 85 -9.87 6.07 10.20
C PHE A 85 -10.64 6.03 11.50
N SER A 86 -10.18 5.19 12.41
CA SER A 86 -10.85 5.03 13.68
C SER A 86 -10.73 6.27 14.57
N ASP A 87 -9.57 6.96 14.52
CA ASP A 87 -9.43 8.31 15.10
C ASP A 87 -10.12 9.34 14.18
N PRO A 88 -11.23 9.97 14.60
CA PRO A 88 -11.94 10.95 13.78
C PRO A 88 -11.18 12.26 13.62
N ALA A 89 -10.04 12.46 14.30
CA ALA A 89 -9.17 13.62 14.09
C ALA A 89 -8.30 13.50 12.83
N VAL A 90 -8.10 12.28 12.31
CA VAL A 90 -7.31 12.07 11.08
C VAL A 90 -8.07 12.61 9.88
N ARG A 91 -7.42 13.54 9.19
CA ARG A 91 -8.00 14.27 8.07
C ARG A 91 -6.94 14.77 7.09
N GLY A 92 -7.38 15.22 5.92
CA GLY A 92 -6.54 15.75 4.85
C GLY A 92 -6.50 14.88 3.60
N SER A 93 -5.99 15.44 2.50
CA SER A 93 -5.91 14.78 1.20
C SER A 93 -4.52 14.25 0.90
N ALA A 94 -4.44 13.11 0.20
CA ALA A 94 -3.19 12.53 -0.32
C ALA A 94 -3.36 12.09 -1.78
N VAL A 95 -2.26 12.00 -2.53
CA VAL A 95 -2.26 11.38 -3.86
C VAL A 95 -1.16 10.34 -3.92
N PHE A 96 -1.54 9.12 -4.28
CA PHE A 96 -0.65 7.99 -4.44
C PHE A 96 -0.19 7.83 -5.89
N TYR A 97 1.07 7.44 -6.04
CA TYR A 97 1.73 7.18 -7.33
C TYR A 97 2.55 5.90 -7.26
N ILE A 98 2.85 5.30 -8.42
CA ILE A 98 3.72 4.11 -8.46
C ILE A 98 5.12 4.42 -7.90
N ALA A 99 5.58 3.63 -6.94
CA ALA A 99 6.92 3.78 -6.35
C ALA A 99 8.03 3.78 -7.42
N LYS A 100 9.14 4.47 -7.13
CA LYS A 100 10.31 4.59 -8.02
C LYS A 100 10.02 5.24 -9.39
N ASN A 101 9.01 6.12 -9.46
CA ASN A 101 8.68 6.90 -10.64
C ASN A 101 8.55 8.39 -10.31
N ASP A 102 9.66 9.12 -10.44
CA ASP A 102 9.73 10.56 -10.09
C ASP A 102 8.80 11.42 -10.96
N THR A 103 8.64 11.06 -12.24
CA THR A 103 7.68 11.72 -13.12
C THR A 103 6.25 11.58 -12.57
N ARG A 104 5.87 10.39 -12.09
CA ARG A 104 4.56 10.16 -11.49
C ARG A 104 4.39 10.87 -10.15
N ARG A 105 5.46 11.00 -9.36
CA ARG A 105 5.47 11.84 -8.15
C ARG A 105 5.13 13.29 -8.48
N THR A 106 5.79 13.89 -9.47
CA THR A 106 5.49 15.28 -9.89
C THR A 106 4.07 15.42 -10.44
N HIS A 107 3.56 14.42 -11.16
CA HIS A 107 2.16 14.40 -11.58
C HIS A 107 1.20 14.39 -10.39
N ALA A 108 1.48 13.59 -9.35
CA ALA A 108 0.69 13.59 -8.12
C ALA A 108 0.69 14.96 -7.44
N GLU A 109 1.82 15.67 -7.44
CA GLU A 109 1.94 17.01 -6.84
C GLU A 109 1.06 18.03 -7.58
N ILE A 110 1.03 17.97 -8.91
CA ILE A 110 0.17 18.83 -9.74
C ILE A 110 -1.30 18.65 -9.33
N VAL A 111 -1.76 17.41 -9.22
CA VAL A 111 -3.17 17.12 -8.91
C VAL A 111 -3.51 17.49 -7.47
N LEU A 112 -2.64 17.16 -6.50
CA LEU A 112 -2.85 17.50 -5.09
C LEU A 112 -2.88 19.01 -4.87
N LEU A 113 -1.91 19.76 -5.44
CA LEU A 113 -1.87 21.22 -5.29
C LEU A 113 -3.07 21.90 -5.94
N ALA A 114 -3.55 21.40 -7.07
CA ALA A 114 -4.74 21.94 -7.72
C ALA A 114 -6.00 21.77 -6.85
N LEU A 115 -6.17 20.60 -6.22
CA LEU A 115 -7.22 20.35 -5.24
C LEU A 115 -7.12 21.34 -4.07
N LEU A 116 -5.97 21.38 -3.39
CA LEU A 116 -5.79 22.16 -2.16
C LEU A 116 -5.90 23.68 -2.38
N ARG A 117 -5.65 24.18 -3.58
CA ARG A 117 -5.91 25.59 -3.92
C ARG A 117 -7.40 25.94 -3.90
N ARG A 118 -8.28 24.97 -4.18
CA ARG A 118 -9.74 25.16 -4.13
C ARG A 118 -10.31 24.94 -2.73
N ILE A 119 -9.72 24.03 -1.96
CA ILE A 119 -10.17 23.68 -0.60
C ILE A 119 -9.05 23.84 0.44
N PRO A 120 -8.52 25.06 0.66
CA PRO A 120 -7.34 25.29 1.51
C PRO A 120 -7.51 24.88 2.98
N GLN A 121 -8.75 24.66 3.43
CA GLN A 121 -9.08 24.16 4.77
C GLN A 121 -8.83 22.66 4.97
N VAL A 122 -8.57 21.91 3.90
CA VAL A 122 -8.22 20.48 3.99
C VAL A 122 -6.70 20.35 4.08
N PRO A 123 -6.15 19.74 5.14
CA PRO A 123 -4.70 19.60 5.27
C PRO A 123 -4.09 18.76 4.15
N SER A 124 -2.87 19.09 3.75
CA SER A 124 -2.08 18.22 2.87
C SER A 124 -1.50 17.05 3.67
N ARG A 125 -1.73 15.83 3.21
CA ARG A 125 -1.00 14.63 3.65
C ARG A 125 0.11 14.24 2.68
N GLY A 126 0.38 15.10 1.69
CA GLY A 126 1.44 14.94 0.69
C GLY A 126 1.12 13.94 -0.41
N VAL A 127 2.08 13.79 -1.33
CA VAL A 127 2.08 12.72 -2.33
C VAL A 127 2.87 11.54 -1.80
N LYS A 128 2.39 10.32 -2.05
CA LYS A 128 2.97 9.10 -1.45
C LYS A 128 3.21 8.03 -2.50
N PRO A 129 4.32 7.29 -2.44
CA PRO A 129 4.44 6.08 -3.24
C PRO A 129 3.36 5.09 -2.80
N ASP A 130 2.85 4.29 -3.73
CA ASP A 130 1.81 3.31 -3.49
C ASP A 130 2.23 2.23 -2.47
N THR A 131 3.53 2.05 -2.26
CA THR A 131 4.10 1.21 -1.19
C THR A 131 3.81 1.70 0.23
N GLU A 132 3.39 2.96 0.40
CA GLU A 132 2.91 3.50 1.67
C GLU A 132 1.40 3.35 1.88
N SER A 133 0.68 2.79 0.91
CA SER A 133 -0.72 2.39 1.11
C SER A 133 -0.82 1.26 2.15
N PRO A 134 -2.00 1.06 2.78
CA PRO A 134 -2.16 -0.01 3.78
C PRO A 134 -1.77 -1.41 3.26
N THR A 135 -2.05 -1.70 1.98
CA THR A 135 -1.73 -2.98 1.33
C THR A 135 -0.30 -3.05 0.78
N GLY A 136 0.45 -1.94 0.83
CA GLY A 136 1.82 -1.85 0.30
C GLY A 136 1.92 -1.86 -1.22
N LEU A 137 0.80 -1.82 -1.93
CA LEU A 137 0.70 -1.66 -3.37
C LEU A 137 -0.72 -1.22 -3.74
N LEU A 138 -0.84 -0.40 -4.77
CA LEU A 138 -2.13 0.00 -5.33
C LEU A 138 -2.22 -0.47 -6.80
N PRO A 139 -3.10 -1.44 -7.12
CA PRO A 139 -3.24 -1.94 -8.49
C PRO A 139 -3.57 -0.84 -9.50
N PHE A 140 -4.34 0.19 -9.12
CA PHE A 140 -4.63 1.33 -9.99
C PHE A 140 -3.38 2.10 -10.40
N CYS A 141 -2.43 2.29 -9.48
CA CYS A 141 -1.14 2.93 -9.77
C CYS A 141 -0.19 2.03 -10.57
N ARG A 142 -0.31 0.70 -10.44
CA ARG A 142 0.63 -0.25 -11.03
C ARG A 142 0.17 -0.82 -12.36
N ASN A 143 -1.08 -1.23 -12.50
CA ASN A 143 -1.50 -2.16 -13.54
C ASN A 143 -2.10 -1.49 -14.78
N LEU A 144 -2.15 -0.16 -14.79
CA LEU A 144 -2.61 0.60 -15.96
C LEU A 144 -1.47 0.84 -16.96
N GLY A 145 -1.81 0.72 -18.25
CA GLY A 145 -0.91 0.97 -19.37
C GLY A 145 -0.62 2.45 -19.56
N CYS A 146 -1.54 3.33 -19.16
CA CYS A 146 -1.36 4.78 -19.17
C CYS A 146 -0.89 5.32 -17.80
N PRO A 147 -0.35 6.54 -17.77
CA PRO A 147 -0.28 7.38 -16.58
C PRO A 147 -1.45 7.28 -15.59
N SER A 148 -1.21 6.76 -14.38
CA SER A 148 -2.26 6.63 -13.36
C SER A 148 -1.88 7.14 -11.96
N LEU A 149 -2.89 7.63 -11.24
CA LEU A 149 -2.82 8.11 -9.86
C LEU A 149 -4.06 7.65 -9.09
N LEU A 150 -3.92 7.51 -7.78
CA LEU A 150 -5.05 7.32 -6.87
C LEU A 150 -5.07 8.47 -5.87
N MET A 151 -6.20 9.14 -5.70
CA MET A 151 -6.35 10.27 -4.79
C MET A 151 -7.26 9.91 -3.63
N GLU A 152 -6.76 10.08 -2.41
CA GLU A 152 -7.58 10.14 -1.21
C GLU A 152 -8.03 11.59 -1.02
N VAL A 153 -9.30 11.86 -1.33
CA VAL A 153 -9.86 13.23 -1.32
C VAL A 153 -9.91 13.79 0.10
N GLY A 154 -10.16 12.93 1.09
CA GLY A 154 -10.25 13.26 2.50
C GLY A 154 -10.68 12.02 3.30
N TYR A 155 -11.01 12.21 4.58
CA TYR A 155 -11.45 11.11 5.46
C TYR A 155 -12.93 11.28 5.82
N LEU A 156 -13.76 10.28 5.50
CA LEU A 156 -15.20 10.31 5.82
C LEU A 156 -15.45 10.27 7.32
N SER A 157 -14.56 9.64 8.09
CA SER A 157 -14.64 9.59 9.54
C SER A 157 -14.35 10.94 10.22
N ASN A 158 -13.76 11.90 9.51
CA ASN A 158 -13.53 13.24 10.01
C ASN A 158 -14.70 14.18 9.63
N PRO A 159 -15.39 14.80 10.61
CA PRO A 159 -16.55 15.66 10.32
C PRO A 159 -16.24 16.87 9.45
N GLN A 160 -15.04 17.44 9.53
CA GLN A 160 -14.66 18.61 8.73
C GLN A 160 -14.39 18.24 7.27
N ASP A 161 -13.69 17.13 7.01
CA ASP A 161 -13.46 16.63 5.65
C ASP A 161 -14.78 16.16 5.01
N LEU A 162 -15.61 15.42 5.76
CA LEU A 162 -16.94 15.02 5.28
C LEU A 162 -17.80 16.24 4.91
N ALA A 163 -17.77 17.31 5.71
CA ALA A 163 -18.46 18.55 5.39
C ALA A 163 -17.95 19.21 4.10
N VAL A 164 -16.64 19.14 3.81
CA VAL A 164 -16.08 19.63 2.53
C VAL A 164 -16.54 18.75 1.37
N ILE A 165 -16.44 17.42 1.51
CA ILE A 165 -16.88 16.44 0.50
C ILE A 165 -18.36 16.62 0.14
N GLN A 166 -19.22 16.89 1.12
CA GLN A 166 -20.66 17.02 0.90
C GLN A 166 -21.11 18.42 0.53
N ARG A 167 -20.63 19.46 1.24
CA ARG A 167 -21.15 20.84 1.10
C ARG A 167 -20.35 21.70 0.13
N GLN A 168 -19.09 21.35 -0.13
CA GLN A 168 -18.20 22.04 -1.07
C GLN A 168 -17.81 21.12 -2.24
N ARG A 169 -18.66 20.14 -2.55
CA ARG A 169 -18.37 19.12 -3.57
C ARG A 169 -18.00 19.68 -4.93
N ARG A 170 -18.59 20.82 -5.29
CA ARG A 170 -18.27 21.51 -6.54
C ARG A 170 -16.85 22.07 -6.54
N ASP A 171 -16.37 22.61 -5.43
CA ASP A 171 -15.00 23.12 -5.31
C ASP A 171 -13.98 21.97 -5.32
N VAL A 172 -14.32 20.84 -4.69
CA VAL A 172 -13.55 19.59 -4.80
C VAL A 172 -13.44 19.16 -6.27
N ALA A 173 -14.57 19.09 -6.98
CA ALA A 173 -14.61 18.68 -8.38
C ALA A 173 -13.83 19.65 -9.30
N LEU A 174 -13.94 20.96 -9.07
CA LEU A 174 -13.17 21.97 -9.78
C LEU A 174 -11.66 21.80 -9.56
N GLY A 175 -11.24 21.53 -8.32
CA GLY A 175 -9.83 21.31 -7.98
C GLY A 175 -9.25 20.07 -8.66
N ILE A 176 -10.01 18.96 -8.66
CA ILE A 176 -9.63 17.74 -9.37
C ILE A 176 -9.58 17.99 -10.88
N ALA A 177 -10.57 18.68 -11.46
CA ALA A 177 -10.59 19.01 -12.89
C ALA A 177 -9.42 19.92 -13.31
N ASP A 178 -9.06 20.91 -12.48
CA ASP A 178 -7.88 21.77 -12.68
C ASP A 178 -6.58 20.96 -12.68
N GLY A 179 -6.48 20.01 -11.75
CA GLY A 179 -5.36 19.07 -11.63
C GLY A 179 -5.24 18.14 -12.84
N LEU A 180 -6.33 17.48 -13.22
CA LEU A 180 -6.39 16.56 -14.37
C LEU A 180 -6.08 17.27 -15.69
N ALA A 181 -6.61 18.47 -15.90
CA ALA A 181 -6.32 19.26 -17.10
C ALA A 181 -4.83 19.63 -17.19
N SER A 182 -4.22 20.00 -16.06
CA SER A 182 -2.79 20.35 -15.99
C SER A 182 -1.90 19.13 -16.16
N TRP A 183 -2.24 18.02 -15.52
CA TRP A 183 -1.53 16.76 -15.64
C TRP A 183 -1.61 16.17 -17.06
N SER A 184 -2.80 16.13 -17.66
CA SER A 184 -2.99 15.66 -19.03
C SER A 184 -2.15 16.45 -20.04
N ARG A 185 -2.05 17.78 -19.88
CA ARG A 185 -1.14 18.61 -20.68
C ARG A 185 0.33 18.28 -20.41
N ALA A 186 0.73 18.07 -19.16
CA ALA A 186 2.11 17.72 -18.82
C ALA A 186 2.54 16.43 -19.52
N VAL A 187 1.68 15.41 -19.55
CA VAL A 187 1.90 14.17 -20.29
C VAL A 187 1.93 14.42 -21.80
N GLY A 188 0.96 15.15 -22.35
CA GLY A 188 0.88 15.44 -23.79
C GLY A 188 1.98 16.37 -24.33
N SER A 189 2.63 17.15 -23.45
CA SER A 189 3.79 17.99 -23.78
C SER A 189 5.12 17.25 -23.73
N GLY A 190 5.14 16.03 -23.18
CA GLY A 190 6.27 15.13 -23.33
C GLY A 190 6.46 14.83 -24.81
N THR A 191 7.69 14.86 -25.30
CA THR A 191 8.00 14.54 -26.70
C THR A 191 7.38 13.17 -27.01
N PRO A 192 6.43 13.08 -27.96
CA PRO A 192 5.96 11.78 -28.40
C PRO A 192 7.19 11.02 -28.87
N THR A 193 7.45 9.84 -28.30
CA THR A 193 8.25 8.85 -29.01
C THR A 193 7.57 8.68 -30.35
N ALA A 194 8.20 9.17 -31.42
CA ALA A 194 7.65 9.11 -32.76
C ALA A 194 7.20 7.66 -33.04
N PRO A 195 6.12 7.44 -33.82
CA PRO A 195 5.75 6.09 -34.21
C PRO A 195 6.97 5.39 -34.84
N GLY A 196 7.53 4.38 -34.15
CA GLY A 196 8.75 3.69 -34.56
C GLY A 196 10.07 4.12 -33.88
N SER A 197 10.08 5.05 -32.93
CA SER A 197 11.27 5.31 -32.11
C SER A 197 11.43 4.23 -31.04
N ASN A 198 12.63 3.65 -30.93
CA ASN A 198 12.93 2.64 -29.92
C ASN A 198 12.69 3.18 -28.50
N LEU A 199 12.11 2.34 -27.64
CA LEU A 199 11.97 2.66 -26.21
C LEU A 199 13.36 2.92 -25.59
N PRO A 200 13.49 3.89 -24.65
CA PRO A 200 14.77 4.21 -24.06
C PRO A 200 15.35 3.01 -23.31
N GLU A 201 16.56 2.59 -23.68
CA GLU A 201 17.25 1.49 -23.01
C GLU A 201 17.89 1.92 -21.68
N ILE A 202 18.03 0.97 -20.77
CA ILE A 202 18.69 1.13 -19.48
C ILE A 202 19.61 -0.05 -19.20
N ARG A 203 20.68 0.20 -18.44
CA ARG A 203 21.55 -0.87 -17.96
C ARG A 203 20.89 -1.61 -16.79
N ILE A 204 21.18 -2.90 -16.66
CA ILE A 204 20.72 -3.71 -15.54
C ILE A 204 21.93 -4.12 -14.72
N ASN A 205 21.88 -3.89 -13.41
CA ASN A 205 22.81 -4.46 -12.45
C ASN A 205 22.06 -5.51 -11.62
N LEU A 206 22.43 -6.79 -11.76
CA LEU A 206 21.83 -7.91 -11.05
C LEU A 206 22.81 -8.42 -9.99
N ASN A 207 22.41 -8.35 -8.72
CA ASN A 207 23.19 -8.81 -7.57
C ASN A 207 24.63 -8.26 -7.52
N GLY A 208 24.85 -7.04 -8.00
CA GLY A 208 26.16 -6.38 -8.03
C GLY A 208 26.89 -6.48 -9.37
N GLY A 209 26.53 -7.43 -10.24
CA GLY A 209 27.11 -7.59 -11.58
C GLY A 209 26.31 -6.84 -12.66
N ILE A 210 26.98 -6.39 -13.72
CA ILE A 210 26.29 -5.84 -14.90
C ILE A 210 25.73 -7.01 -15.72
N TYR A 211 24.43 -6.96 -15.99
CA TYR A 211 23.76 -7.92 -16.86
C TYR A 211 24.00 -7.55 -18.34
N PRO A 212 24.22 -8.53 -19.24
CA PRO A 212 24.56 -8.25 -20.63
C PRO A 212 23.40 -7.63 -21.44
N GLU A 213 22.15 -7.97 -21.12
CA GLU A 213 20.99 -7.37 -21.78
C GLU A 213 20.58 -6.03 -21.16
N THR A 214 19.93 -5.20 -21.96
CA THR A 214 19.37 -3.92 -21.53
C THR A 214 17.90 -4.07 -21.13
N GLY A 215 17.50 -3.27 -20.14
CA GLY A 215 16.09 -3.01 -19.86
C GLY A 215 15.57 -1.87 -20.71
N ILE A 216 14.28 -1.56 -20.57
CA ILE A 216 13.61 -0.45 -21.27
C ILE A 216 12.83 0.43 -20.28
N ILE A 217 12.60 1.69 -20.65
CA ILE A 217 11.70 2.59 -19.92
C ILE A 217 10.36 2.68 -20.66
N VAL A 218 9.26 2.42 -19.95
CA VAL A 218 7.90 2.64 -20.43
C VAL A 218 7.13 3.47 -19.41
N ASN A 219 6.64 4.64 -19.83
CA ASN A 219 5.87 5.56 -18.99
C ASN A 219 6.57 5.92 -17.65
N GLY A 220 7.89 6.10 -17.71
CA GLY A 220 8.74 6.42 -16.56
C GLY A 220 9.06 5.23 -15.66
N ASN A 221 8.64 4.01 -16.02
CA ASN A 221 8.93 2.80 -15.25
C ASN A 221 10.00 1.97 -15.94
N ALA A 222 10.92 1.41 -15.14
CA ALA A 222 11.90 0.45 -15.61
C ALA A 222 11.26 -0.92 -15.84
N TYR A 223 11.58 -1.50 -16.99
CA TYR A 223 11.22 -2.85 -17.38
C TYR A 223 12.49 -3.63 -17.69
N VAL A 224 12.55 -4.88 -17.24
CA VAL A 224 13.68 -5.78 -17.45
C VAL A 224 13.22 -7.05 -18.17
N PRO A 225 14.09 -7.73 -18.92
CA PRO A 225 13.78 -9.03 -19.52
C PRO A 225 13.26 -10.03 -18.48
N ILE A 226 12.29 -10.89 -18.86
CA ILE A 226 11.59 -11.78 -17.92
C ILE A 226 12.50 -12.83 -17.26
N ASP A 227 13.55 -13.27 -17.95
CA ASP A 227 14.60 -14.17 -17.46
C ASP A 227 15.32 -13.65 -16.21
N ILE A 228 15.32 -12.33 -15.99
CA ILE A 228 15.80 -11.73 -14.73
C ILE A 228 14.99 -12.25 -13.53
N ALA A 229 13.69 -12.53 -13.67
CA ALA A 229 12.91 -13.12 -12.60
C ALA A 229 13.38 -14.54 -12.28
N ASP A 230 13.67 -15.36 -13.30
CA ASP A 230 14.18 -16.72 -13.13
C ASP A 230 15.54 -16.71 -12.41
N LEU A 231 16.43 -15.78 -12.79
CA LEU A 231 17.72 -15.56 -12.14
C LEU A 231 17.61 -15.07 -10.69
N LEU A 232 16.48 -14.45 -10.34
CA LEU A 232 16.14 -14.05 -8.97
C LEU A 232 15.38 -15.15 -8.20
N GLY A 233 15.09 -16.29 -8.83
CA GLY A 233 14.33 -17.40 -8.24
C GLY A 233 12.83 -17.12 -8.12
N ILE A 234 12.28 -16.28 -8.99
CA ILE A 234 10.88 -15.83 -8.96
C ILE A 234 10.14 -16.47 -10.13
N ASP A 235 9.08 -17.23 -9.85
CA ASP A 235 8.16 -17.67 -10.91
C ASP A 235 7.30 -16.49 -11.39
N ALA A 236 7.82 -15.81 -12.41
CA ALA A 236 7.13 -14.75 -13.10
C ALA A 236 6.26 -15.26 -14.25
N THR A 237 5.98 -16.56 -14.39
CA THR A 237 5.05 -17.04 -15.43
C THR A 237 3.60 -17.02 -14.94
N SER A 238 3.38 -17.36 -13.67
CA SER A 238 2.05 -17.51 -13.06
C SER A 238 1.62 -16.32 -12.19
N SER A 239 2.55 -15.41 -11.89
CA SER A 239 2.34 -14.31 -10.93
C SER A 239 1.38 -13.21 -11.45
N PRO A 240 0.19 -13.01 -10.85
CA PRO A 240 -0.75 -11.98 -11.31
C PRO A 240 -0.28 -10.55 -10.99
N ASN A 241 0.62 -10.39 -10.02
CA ASN A 241 1.12 -9.09 -9.56
C ASN A 241 2.33 -8.55 -10.35
N ILE A 242 2.78 -9.27 -11.39
CA ILE A 242 3.89 -8.85 -12.24
C ILE A 242 3.32 -8.35 -13.57
N THR A 243 3.48 -7.07 -13.85
CA THR A 243 3.09 -6.50 -15.14
C THR A 243 4.04 -6.98 -16.23
N ARG A 244 3.49 -7.49 -17.34
CA ARG A 244 4.25 -7.99 -18.50
C ARG A 244 3.89 -7.20 -19.75
N ILE A 245 4.90 -6.93 -20.57
CA ILE A 245 4.73 -6.37 -21.92
C ILE A 245 5.61 -7.14 -22.90
N ARG A 246 5.21 -7.17 -24.17
CA ARG A 246 6.04 -7.69 -25.26
C ARG A 246 6.54 -6.52 -26.11
N TYR A 247 7.84 -6.42 -26.30
CA TYR A 247 8.49 -5.40 -27.12
C TYR A 247 9.69 -6.00 -27.84
N ALA A 248 9.86 -5.71 -29.14
CA ALA A 248 10.96 -6.24 -29.95
C ALA A 248 11.18 -7.78 -29.81
N ASN A 249 10.09 -8.55 -29.77
CA ASN A 249 10.06 -10.01 -29.55
C ASN A 249 10.55 -10.50 -28.17
N VAL A 250 10.92 -9.61 -27.26
CA VAL A 250 11.28 -9.93 -25.87
C VAL A 250 10.09 -9.66 -24.95
N VAL A 251 9.91 -10.50 -23.93
CA VAL A 251 8.94 -10.27 -22.86
C VAL A 251 9.65 -9.56 -21.73
N TYR A 252 9.15 -8.39 -21.37
CA TYR A 252 9.66 -7.60 -20.26
C TYR A 252 8.68 -7.61 -19.10
N ILE A 253 9.23 -7.56 -17.89
CA ILE A 253 8.51 -7.39 -16.63
C ILE A 253 8.82 -6.03 -16.02
N LYS A 254 7.84 -5.41 -15.37
CA LYS A 254 8.05 -4.14 -14.69
C LYS A 254 8.88 -4.36 -13.43
N ALA A 255 10.05 -3.72 -13.36
CA ALA A 255 11.04 -3.98 -12.31
C ALA A 255 10.50 -3.72 -10.89
N VAL A 256 9.67 -2.68 -10.69
CA VAL A 256 9.11 -2.34 -9.37
C VAL A 256 8.15 -3.42 -8.82
N ASP A 257 7.57 -4.26 -9.68
CA ASP A 257 6.70 -5.35 -9.25
C ASP A 257 7.49 -6.47 -8.55
N LEU A 258 8.80 -6.56 -8.83
CA LEU A 258 9.72 -7.50 -8.17
C LEU A 258 9.93 -7.19 -6.68
N GLN A 259 9.60 -5.98 -6.21
CA GLN A 259 9.66 -5.66 -4.77
C GLN A 259 8.77 -6.56 -3.93
N ASN A 260 7.70 -7.12 -4.52
CA ASN A 260 6.82 -8.07 -3.85
C ASN A 260 7.46 -9.45 -3.63
N TYR A 261 8.63 -9.68 -4.23
CA TYR A 261 9.34 -10.95 -4.28
C TYR A 261 10.75 -10.84 -3.70
N ASN A 262 10.93 -10.03 -2.65
CA ASN A 262 12.20 -9.85 -1.93
C ASN A 262 13.36 -9.31 -2.77
N VAL A 263 13.05 -8.55 -3.80
CA VAL A 263 14.03 -7.85 -4.62
C VAL A 263 14.10 -6.40 -4.20
N THR A 264 15.28 -5.94 -3.79
CA THR A 264 15.54 -4.51 -3.70
C THR A 264 15.71 -3.95 -5.10
N VAL A 265 14.88 -2.97 -5.44
CA VAL A 265 14.88 -2.27 -6.72
C VAL A 265 15.33 -0.84 -6.49
N THR A 266 16.47 -0.44 -7.06
CA THR A 266 16.98 0.94 -6.97
C THR A 266 17.39 1.47 -8.32
N TRP A 267 17.22 2.78 -8.50
CA TRP A 267 17.56 3.48 -9.74
C TRP A 267 18.81 4.34 -9.55
N ASP A 268 19.75 4.23 -10.47
CA ASP A 268 20.93 5.09 -10.57
C ASP A 268 20.79 5.98 -11.82
N ALA A 269 20.41 7.24 -11.59
CA ALA A 269 20.12 8.19 -12.65
C ALA A 269 21.37 8.58 -13.46
N ALA A 270 22.53 8.69 -12.81
CA ALA A 270 23.77 9.10 -13.47
C ALA A 270 24.23 8.06 -14.49
N SER A 271 24.05 6.78 -14.15
CA SER A 271 24.45 5.67 -15.01
C SER A 271 23.29 5.09 -15.84
N ARG A 272 22.06 5.59 -15.66
CA ARG A 272 20.81 5.00 -16.22
C ARG A 272 20.74 3.50 -15.97
N THR A 273 21.02 3.09 -14.73
CA THR A 273 21.09 1.68 -14.34
C THR A 273 20.02 1.34 -13.33
N ILE A 274 19.19 0.33 -13.64
CA ILE A 274 18.33 -0.32 -12.64
C ILE A 274 19.16 -1.36 -11.90
N ARG A 275 19.16 -1.30 -10.56
CA ARG A 275 19.84 -2.30 -9.72
C ARG A 275 18.79 -3.17 -9.06
N LEU A 276 18.95 -4.47 -9.26
CA LEU A 276 18.10 -5.52 -8.74
C LEU A 276 18.96 -6.40 -7.84
N ARG A 277 18.63 -6.45 -6.56
CA ARG A 277 19.37 -7.25 -5.59
C ARG A 277 18.40 -8.13 -4.81
N SER A 278 18.59 -9.45 -4.91
CA SER A 278 17.92 -10.38 -4.01
C SER A 278 18.35 -10.11 -2.57
N ARG A 279 17.40 -10.05 -1.63
CA ARG A 279 17.68 -9.67 -0.24
C ARG A 279 18.45 -10.71 0.57
N THR A 280 18.75 -11.93 0.08
CA THR A 280 19.89 -12.79 0.49
C THR A 280 19.90 -14.16 -0.24
N GLY A 281 21.10 -14.78 -0.31
CA GLY A 281 21.46 -15.96 -1.12
C GLY A 281 20.95 -17.34 -0.68
N THR A 282 19.66 -17.46 -0.38
CA THR A 282 18.99 -18.76 -0.27
C THR A 282 17.74 -18.70 -1.13
N GLN A 283 17.62 -19.61 -2.10
CA GLN A 283 16.40 -19.82 -2.89
C GLN A 283 15.16 -19.79 -1.96
N PHE A 284 14.29 -18.81 -2.16
CA PHE A 284 13.11 -18.59 -1.32
C PHE A 284 11.92 -19.37 -1.90
N CYS A 285 11.43 -20.37 -1.16
CA CYS A 285 10.07 -20.89 -1.30
C CYS A 285 9.11 -20.03 -0.44
N PRO A 286 7.83 -19.89 -0.82
CA PRO A 286 6.79 -19.41 0.10
C PRO A 286 6.84 -20.17 1.43
N GLY A 287 6.75 -19.49 2.58
CA GLY A 287 6.82 -20.12 3.91
C GLY A 287 8.07 -19.84 4.76
N SER A 288 8.89 -18.84 4.41
CA SER A 288 10.11 -18.46 5.17
C SER A 288 10.14 -17.03 5.70
N MET A 289 9.55 -16.03 5.01
CA MET A 289 9.38 -14.67 5.57
C MET A 289 8.00 -14.44 6.20
N ASP A 290 6.99 -15.17 5.74
CA ASP A 290 5.62 -15.12 6.22
C ASP A 290 5.34 -16.15 7.32
N ARG A 291 6.33 -16.97 7.70
CA ARG A 291 6.18 -17.93 8.80
C ARG A 291 6.27 -17.21 10.14
N ILE A 292 5.21 -17.35 10.94
CA ILE A 292 5.10 -16.68 12.23
C ILE A 292 6.10 -17.24 13.25
N MET A 293 6.34 -18.55 13.23
CA MET A 293 7.39 -19.19 14.04
C MET A 293 8.75 -19.09 13.35
N GLY A 294 9.78 -18.68 14.09
CA GLY A 294 11.14 -18.48 13.58
C GLY A 294 11.80 -17.25 14.20
N ASN A 295 12.99 -16.90 13.72
CA ASN A 295 13.71 -15.72 14.17
C ASN A 295 13.57 -14.58 13.17
N GLY A 296 13.29 -13.37 13.68
CA GLY A 296 13.47 -12.16 12.88
C GLY A 296 14.95 -11.87 12.61
N SER A 297 15.24 -11.12 11.56
CA SER A 297 16.60 -10.78 11.17
C SER A 297 17.02 -9.37 11.56
N THR A 298 16.08 -8.54 12.04
CA THR A 298 16.39 -7.14 12.37
C THR A 298 16.86 -6.92 13.81
N SER A 299 17.67 -5.88 13.99
CA SER A 299 18.16 -5.39 15.29
C SER A 299 17.23 -4.34 15.92
N ASP A 300 17.39 -4.07 17.22
CA ASP A 300 16.67 -3.02 17.95
C ASP A 300 16.79 -1.67 17.23
N THR A 301 17.99 -1.36 16.73
CA THR A 301 18.27 -0.11 16.00
C THR A 301 17.50 -0.05 14.69
N GLN A 302 17.45 -1.13 13.92
CA GLN A 302 16.70 -1.18 12.66
C GLN A 302 15.19 -1.02 12.91
N LEU A 303 14.65 -1.72 13.90
CA LEU A 303 13.24 -1.56 14.31
C LEU A 303 12.94 -0.15 14.82
N THR A 304 13.86 0.46 15.57
CA THR A 304 13.72 1.85 16.04
C THR A 304 13.68 2.85 14.89
N LEU A 305 14.63 2.73 13.95
CA LEU A 305 14.67 3.61 12.77
C LEU A 305 13.43 3.41 11.89
N PHE A 306 12.96 2.16 11.75
CA PHE A 306 11.73 1.88 11.03
C PHE A 306 10.52 2.52 11.73
N LEU A 307 10.39 2.36 13.05
CA LEU A 307 9.35 3.03 13.83
C LEU A 307 9.38 4.54 13.63
N GLN A 308 10.56 5.15 13.61
CA GLN A 308 10.73 6.58 13.36
C GLN A 308 10.23 6.99 11.98
N SER A 309 10.46 6.16 10.96
CA SER A 309 10.01 6.42 9.60
C SER A 309 8.48 6.33 9.44
N VAL A 310 7.81 5.49 10.23
CA VAL A 310 6.35 5.30 10.16
C VAL A 310 5.57 6.20 11.12
N ASN A 311 6.14 6.49 12.29
CA ASN A 311 5.60 7.40 13.28
C ASN A 311 6.71 8.04 14.13
N GLN A 312 7.19 9.20 13.67
CA GLN A 312 8.23 9.96 14.36
C GLN A 312 7.85 10.35 15.80
N GLY A 313 6.56 10.61 16.07
CA GLY A 313 6.06 11.00 17.38
C GLY A 313 6.05 9.87 18.41
N ALA A 314 5.90 8.62 17.96
CA ALA A 314 5.81 7.45 18.83
C ALA A 314 7.17 6.99 19.38
N VAL A 315 8.28 7.27 18.68
CA VAL A 315 9.61 6.73 19.00
C VAL A 315 10.04 7.04 20.44
N ASN A 316 9.77 8.27 20.90
CA ASN A 316 10.17 8.68 22.24
C ASN A 316 9.34 7.98 23.33
N THR A 317 8.03 7.88 23.12
CA THR A 317 7.08 7.27 24.06
C THR A 317 7.27 5.75 24.15
N TYR A 318 7.57 5.11 23.01
CA TYR A 318 7.62 3.66 22.87
C TYR A 318 9.03 3.13 22.57
N ARG A 319 10.06 3.84 23.03
CA ARG A 319 11.48 3.56 22.74
C ARG A 319 11.93 2.13 23.06
N ASP A 320 11.31 1.50 24.04
CA ASP A 320 11.69 0.16 24.49
C ASP A 320 10.99 -0.96 23.70
N LEU A 321 9.93 -0.66 22.93
CA LEU A 321 9.17 -1.69 22.21
C LEU A 321 10.05 -2.56 21.29
N PRO A 322 10.94 -2.00 20.44
CA PRO A 322 11.85 -2.80 19.61
C PRO A 322 12.60 -3.89 20.39
N LYS A 323 13.14 -3.53 21.54
CA LYS A 323 13.86 -4.44 22.45
C LYS A 323 12.92 -5.47 23.05
N LEU A 324 11.75 -5.05 23.54
CA LEU A 324 10.76 -5.94 24.15
C LEU A 324 10.28 -7.01 23.18
N TYR A 325 10.00 -6.68 21.92
CA TYR A 325 9.61 -7.67 20.91
C TYR A 325 10.71 -8.70 20.67
N ARG A 326 11.96 -8.27 20.52
CA ARG A 326 13.08 -9.20 20.33
C ARG A 326 13.27 -10.14 21.49
N GLU A 327 13.23 -9.63 22.73
CA GLU A 327 13.40 -10.45 23.92
C GLU A 327 12.25 -11.45 24.12
N GLU A 328 10.99 -10.99 24.10
CA GLU A 328 9.84 -11.86 24.37
C GLU A 328 9.61 -12.87 23.24
N ALA A 329 9.82 -12.47 21.98
CA ALA A 329 9.63 -13.37 20.84
C ALA A 329 10.74 -14.43 20.74
N ALA A 330 11.99 -14.08 21.07
CA ALA A 330 13.10 -15.03 21.10
C ALA A 330 12.87 -16.16 22.11
N ILE A 331 12.22 -15.87 23.26
CA ILE A 331 11.89 -16.87 24.27
C ILE A 331 10.85 -17.86 23.75
N GLU A 332 9.84 -17.39 23.02
CA GLU A 332 8.73 -18.23 22.55
C GLU A 332 8.97 -18.83 21.16
N GLY A 333 10.01 -18.40 20.45
CA GLY A 333 10.35 -18.83 19.08
C GLY A 333 9.49 -18.17 17.99
N VAL A 334 8.94 -16.99 18.27
CA VAL A 334 8.11 -16.22 17.33
C VAL A 334 8.98 -15.20 16.61
N ASN A 335 8.71 -14.96 15.33
CA ASN A 335 9.45 -13.99 14.54
C ASN A 335 9.10 -12.56 15.00
N HIS A 336 10.07 -11.89 15.65
CA HIS A 336 9.88 -10.55 16.19
C HIS A 336 9.61 -9.49 15.13
N ASP A 337 10.11 -9.65 13.90
CA ASP A 337 9.85 -8.70 12.82
C ASP A 337 8.36 -8.73 12.42
N ILE A 338 7.79 -9.93 12.33
CA ILE A 338 6.37 -10.13 12.04
C ILE A 338 5.51 -9.58 13.18
N ALA A 339 5.83 -9.94 14.44
CA ALA A 339 5.08 -9.47 15.60
C ALA A 339 5.12 -7.94 15.73
N PHE A 340 6.28 -7.33 15.47
CA PHE A 340 6.43 -5.88 15.47
C PHE A 340 5.64 -5.22 14.35
N CYS A 341 5.69 -5.76 13.13
CA CYS A 341 4.90 -5.26 11.99
C CYS A 341 3.40 -5.42 12.21
N GLN A 342 2.97 -6.54 12.80
CA GLN A 342 1.58 -6.75 13.19
C GLN A 342 1.12 -5.69 14.21
N MET A 343 1.95 -5.35 15.19
CA MET A 343 1.63 -4.28 16.14
C MET A 343 1.42 -2.94 15.45
N LEU A 344 2.18 -2.63 14.39
CA LEU A 344 1.98 -1.40 13.61
C LEU A 344 0.64 -1.42 12.87
N VAL A 345 0.13 -2.58 12.48
CA VAL A 345 -1.23 -2.71 11.91
C VAL A 345 -2.28 -2.50 13.00
N GLU A 346 -2.19 -3.23 14.11
CA GLU A 346 -3.17 -3.22 15.21
C GLU A 346 -3.32 -1.86 15.88
N THR A 347 -2.18 -1.23 16.20
CA THR A 347 -2.15 0.05 16.91
C THR A 347 -2.23 1.24 15.97
N ASN A 348 -2.34 0.98 14.66
CA ASN A 348 -2.28 2.00 13.64
C ASN A 348 -1.00 2.86 13.81
N SER A 349 0.13 2.16 13.77
CA SER A 349 1.49 2.67 13.96
C SER A 349 1.65 3.46 15.26
N LEU A 350 1.07 2.96 16.36
CA LEU A 350 1.09 3.58 17.70
C LEU A 350 0.42 4.95 17.80
N ASN A 351 -0.42 5.33 16.83
CA ASN A 351 -1.31 6.49 16.98
C ASN A 351 -2.56 6.12 17.78
N PHE A 352 -2.94 4.84 17.78
CA PHE A 352 -4.20 4.36 18.36
C PHE A 352 -5.40 5.08 17.72
N GLY A 353 -6.58 4.96 18.31
CA GLY A 353 -7.81 5.58 17.79
C GLY A 353 -8.92 4.61 17.43
N GLY A 354 -8.65 3.30 17.49
CA GLY A 354 -9.65 2.24 17.41
C GLY A 354 -10.35 2.00 18.74
N SER A 355 -10.83 0.77 18.93
CA SER A 355 -11.19 0.26 20.26
C SER A 355 -9.97 0.17 21.20
N LEU A 356 -8.74 0.20 20.67
CA LEU A 356 -7.51 0.10 21.43
C LEU A 356 -7.04 1.46 21.94
N ASN A 357 -6.69 1.50 23.23
CA ASN A 357 -6.16 2.65 23.94
C ASN A 357 -4.69 2.41 24.38
N PRO A 358 -3.79 3.40 24.26
CA PRO A 358 -2.41 3.32 24.75
C PRO A 358 -2.24 2.74 26.16
N ALA A 359 -3.12 3.11 27.10
CA ALA A 359 -3.03 2.71 28.50
C ALA A 359 -3.24 1.19 28.72
N GLN A 360 -3.81 0.49 27.75
CA GLN A 360 -4.08 -0.95 27.83
C GLN A 360 -2.84 -1.80 27.57
N ASN A 361 -1.78 -1.24 26.99
CA ASN A 361 -0.61 -2.00 26.50
C ASN A 361 -1.01 -3.18 25.57
N ASN A 362 -2.17 -3.12 24.91
CA ASN A 362 -2.68 -4.19 24.07
C ASN A 362 -2.24 -4.01 22.61
N PHE A 363 -0.98 -4.31 22.35
CA PHE A 363 -0.35 -4.10 21.04
C PHE A 363 -0.79 -5.09 19.96
N GLY A 364 -1.37 -6.22 20.35
CA GLY A 364 -1.88 -7.24 19.44
C GLY A 364 -3.39 -7.17 19.17
N GLY A 365 -4.10 -6.18 19.72
CA GLY A 365 -5.56 -6.10 19.55
C GLY A 365 -6.32 -7.28 20.16
N ILE A 366 -5.77 -7.92 21.19
CA ILE A 366 -6.34 -9.13 21.79
C ILE A 366 -7.69 -8.79 22.43
N GLY A 367 -8.76 -9.43 21.97
CA GLY A 367 -10.11 -9.23 22.51
C GLY A 367 -10.23 -9.65 23.98
N SER A 368 -11.30 -9.23 24.65
CA SER A 368 -11.63 -9.75 25.98
C SER A 368 -12.18 -11.18 25.87
N PRO A 369 -11.83 -12.12 26.78
CA PRO A 369 -12.47 -13.44 26.85
C PRO A 369 -13.99 -13.38 27.05
N THR A 370 -14.48 -12.33 27.70
CA THR A 370 -15.91 -12.13 27.99
C THR A 370 -16.64 -11.34 26.90
N GLY A 371 -15.95 -11.00 25.80
CA GLY A 371 -16.56 -10.28 24.67
C GLY A 371 -16.75 -8.77 24.88
N GLY A 372 -16.12 -8.19 25.90
CA GLY A 372 -16.18 -6.74 26.16
C GLY A 372 -15.55 -5.91 25.01
N PRO A 373 -16.13 -4.74 24.68
CA PRO A 373 -15.74 -3.94 23.50
C PRO A 373 -14.34 -3.31 23.62
N GLU A 374 -13.81 -3.17 24.84
CA GLU A 374 -12.51 -2.55 25.11
C GLU A 374 -11.32 -3.48 24.84
N GLY A 375 -11.54 -4.78 24.59
CA GLY A 375 -10.46 -5.75 24.48
C GLY A 375 -9.78 -6.07 25.82
N SER A 376 -8.62 -6.72 25.77
CA SER A 376 -7.80 -7.04 26.95
C SER A 376 -6.87 -5.88 27.33
N SER A 377 -6.50 -5.79 28.61
CA SER A 377 -5.55 -4.80 29.14
C SER A 377 -4.43 -5.47 29.92
N PHE A 378 -3.21 -4.96 29.77
CA PHE A 378 -2.00 -5.52 30.36
C PHE A 378 -1.30 -4.49 31.25
N PRO A 379 -0.72 -4.93 32.39
CA PRO A 379 -0.17 -4.03 33.40
C PRO A 379 1.11 -3.31 32.98
N SER A 380 1.78 -3.78 31.93
CA SER A 380 2.97 -3.13 31.38
C SER A 380 3.15 -3.47 29.90
N ALA A 381 3.93 -2.63 29.21
CA ALA A 381 4.24 -2.85 27.80
C ALA A 381 4.87 -4.25 27.56
N ARG A 382 5.76 -4.70 28.45
CA ARG A 382 6.36 -6.04 28.36
C ARG A 382 5.33 -7.16 28.42
N VAL A 383 4.36 -7.06 29.34
CA VAL A 383 3.30 -8.07 29.47
C VAL A 383 2.37 -8.04 28.25
N GLY A 384 2.08 -6.86 27.71
CA GLY A 384 1.33 -6.70 26.47
C GLY A 384 2.00 -7.34 25.26
N VAL A 385 3.30 -7.07 25.07
CA VAL A 385 4.12 -7.70 24.02
C VAL A 385 4.12 -9.22 24.21
N ARG A 386 4.35 -9.72 25.43
CA ARG A 386 4.31 -11.15 25.72
C ARG A 386 2.96 -11.78 25.36
N ALA A 387 1.85 -11.12 25.69
CA ALA A 387 0.52 -11.62 25.36
C ALA A 387 0.34 -11.75 23.85
N GLN A 388 0.76 -10.75 23.06
CA GLN A 388 0.73 -10.85 21.61
C GLN A 388 1.60 -11.98 21.07
N ILE A 389 2.82 -12.14 21.59
CA ILE A 389 3.73 -13.24 21.20
C ILE A 389 3.10 -14.60 21.51
N GLN A 390 2.49 -14.76 22.67
CA GLN A 390 1.77 -15.98 23.03
C GLN A 390 0.59 -16.21 22.09
N HIS A 391 -0.17 -15.17 21.75
CA HIS A 391 -1.31 -15.29 20.83
C HIS A 391 -0.87 -15.71 19.42
N LEU A 392 0.22 -15.13 18.89
CA LEU A 392 0.83 -15.56 17.63
C LEU A 392 1.31 -17.01 17.67
N LYS A 393 1.97 -17.43 18.75
CA LYS A 393 2.36 -18.82 18.96
C LYS A 393 1.15 -19.76 19.06
N ALA A 394 0.03 -19.27 19.60
CA ALA A 394 -1.21 -20.02 19.64
C ALA A 394 -1.66 -20.38 18.21
N TYR A 395 -1.72 -19.38 17.32
CA TYR A 395 -2.09 -19.58 15.92
C TYR A 395 -1.08 -20.43 15.14
N ALA A 396 0.22 -20.27 15.39
CA ALA A 396 1.24 -20.77 14.48
C ALA A 396 1.93 -22.07 14.90
N SER A 397 1.81 -22.50 16.16
CA SER A 397 2.50 -23.69 16.67
C SER A 397 1.62 -24.53 17.61
N LEU A 398 1.93 -25.82 17.71
CA LEU A 398 1.43 -26.74 18.72
C LEU A 398 2.31 -26.78 19.98
N ASP A 399 3.51 -26.18 19.94
CA ASP A 399 4.46 -26.22 21.04
C ASP A 399 3.91 -25.53 22.29
N PRO A 400 4.22 -26.03 23.50
CA PRO A 400 3.82 -25.36 24.73
C PRO A 400 4.46 -23.97 24.86
N LEU A 401 3.86 -23.11 25.69
CA LEU A 401 4.48 -21.85 26.08
C LEU A 401 5.73 -22.11 26.91
N VAL A 402 6.77 -21.31 26.69
CA VAL A 402 7.97 -21.33 27.52
C VAL A 402 7.76 -20.49 28.77
N GLN A 403 7.07 -19.36 28.64
CA GLN A 403 6.72 -18.49 29.77
C GLN A 403 5.31 -18.76 30.30
N ARG A 404 5.03 -18.23 31.50
CA ARG A 404 3.68 -18.23 32.07
C ARG A 404 2.69 -17.57 31.10
N GLN A 405 1.53 -18.20 30.90
CA GLN A 405 0.45 -17.64 30.11
C GLN A 405 -0.04 -16.31 30.69
N VAL A 406 -0.01 -15.28 29.86
CA VAL A 406 -0.57 -13.95 30.12
C VAL A 406 -1.61 -13.56 29.06
N ASP A 407 -1.59 -14.19 27.89
CA ASP A 407 -2.67 -14.08 26.91
C ASP A 407 -3.94 -14.74 27.46
N PRO A 408 -5.01 -13.97 27.72
CA PRO A 408 -6.23 -14.50 28.30
C PRO A 408 -7.08 -15.28 27.29
N ARG A 409 -6.76 -15.19 25.99
CA ARG A 409 -7.44 -15.91 24.91
C ARG A 409 -6.67 -17.09 24.35
N PHE A 410 -5.48 -17.37 24.87
CA PHE A 410 -4.57 -18.41 24.38
C PHE A 410 -5.25 -19.77 24.18
N LEU A 411 -6.11 -20.16 25.14
CA LEU A 411 -6.80 -21.46 25.15
C LEU A 411 -7.99 -21.53 24.20
N PHE A 412 -8.49 -20.40 23.69
CA PHE A 412 -9.62 -20.37 22.75
C PHE A 412 -9.18 -20.46 21.28
N VAL A 413 -7.87 -20.36 21.02
CA VAL A 413 -7.31 -20.51 19.68
C VAL A 413 -7.04 -21.99 19.41
N VAL A 414 -7.57 -22.52 18.31
CA VAL A 414 -7.17 -23.83 17.80
C VAL A 414 -5.69 -23.75 17.43
N ARG A 415 -4.87 -24.47 18.20
CA ARG A 415 -3.40 -24.36 18.10
C ARG A 415 -2.89 -24.76 16.71
N GLY A 416 -1.97 -23.98 16.15
CA GLY A 416 -1.32 -24.28 14.87
C GLY A 416 -2.18 -24.11 13.61
N VAL A 417 -3.36 -23.49 13.72
CA VAL A 417 -4.31 -23.31 12.60
C VAL A 417 -3.85 -22.31 11.52
N ALA A 418 -2.93 -21.40 11.85
CA ALA A 418 -2.39 -20.38 10.95
C ALA A 418 -0.87 -20.23 11.13
N PRO A 419 -0.03 -21.13 10.57
CA PRO A 419 1.43 -20.99 10.61
C PRO A 419 2.00 -19.82 9.79
N LEU A 420 1.26 -19.31 8.80
CA LEU A 420 1.66 -18.24 7.90
C LEU A 420 0.86 -16.95 8.14
N VAL A 421 1.47 -15.79 7.90
CA VAL A 421 0.87 -14.45 8.12
C VAL A 421 -0.45 -14.27 7.36
N ASP A 422 -0.53 -14.71 6.10
CA ASP A 422 -1.76 -14.59 5.30
C ASP A 422 -2.92 -15.43 5.87
N GLN A 423 -2.63 -16.47 6.65
CA GLN A 423 -3.65 -17.29 7.29
C GLN A 423 -4.25 -16.62 8.55
N LEU A 424 -3.69 -15.49 8.99
CA LEU A 424 -4.29 -14.65 10.03
C LEU A 424 -5.48 -13.85 9.51
N SER A 425 -5.56 -13.58 8.20
CA SER A 425 -6.72 -12.95 7.58
C SER A 425 -7.98 -13.79 7.79
N GLY A 426 -9.07 -13.15 8.25
CA GLY A 426 -10.32 -13.82 8.62
C GLY A 426 -10.27 -14.63 9.91
N ARG A 427 -9.12 -14.72 10.60
CA ARG A 427 -8.96 -15.46 11.87
C ARG A 427 -8.60 -14.55 13.03
N TRP A 428 -7.51 -13.81 12.89
CA TRP A 428 -7.10 -12.78 13.85
C TRP A 428 -7.94 -11.52 13.69
N SER A 429 -8.14 -11.10 12.43
CA SER A 429 -8.95 -9.96 12.04
C SER A 429 -9.99 -10.40 11.01
N ALA A 430 -11.19 -9.79 11.02
CA ALA A 430 -12.20 -10.02 10.01
C ALA A 430 -11.80 -9.48 8.61
N ASP A 431 -10.76 -8.65 8.55
CA ASP A 431 -10.22 -8.07 7.33
C ASP A 431 -9.54 -9.16 6.46
N PRO A 432 -10.01 -9.40 5.22
CA PRO A 432 -9.37 -10.38 4.32
C PRO A 432 -7.97 -9.95 3.89
N GLU A 433 -7.66 -8.65 3.92
CA GLU A 433 -6.36 -8.09 3.53
C GLU A 433 -5.39 -7.98 4.71
N TYR A 434 -5.76 -8.47 5.91
CA TYR A 434 -4.99 -8.31 7.13
C TYR A 434 -3.53 -8.81 7.01
N GLY A 435 -3.33 -10.04 6.53
CA GLY A 435 -1.98 -10.59 6.31
C GLY A 435 -1.16 -9.75 5.33
N ARG A 436 -1.79 -9.25 4.26
CA ARG A 436 -1.13 -8.36 3.28
C ARG A 436 -0.68 -7.05 3.90
N LYS A 437 -1.47 -6.47 4.81
CA LYS A 437 -1.09 -5.25 5.56
C LYS A 437 0.13 -5.49 6.46
N ILE A 438 0.22 -6.64 7.13
CA ILE A 438 1.40 -7.01 7.92
C ILE A 438 2.61 -7.17 7.00
N MET A 439 2.45 -7.88 5.89
CA MET A 439 3.53 -8.11 4.91
C MET A 439 3.99 -6.80 4.24
N ALA A 440 3.10 -5.82 4.07
CA ALA A 440 3.46 -4.48 3.58
C ALA A 440 4.45 -3.78 4.53
N PHE A 441 4.17 -3.76 5.84
CA PHE A 441 5.12 -3.25 6.83
C PHE A 441 6.42 -4.05 6.84
N LEU A 442 6.34 -5.39 6.80
CA LEU A 442 7.53 -6.25 6.79
C LEU A 442 8.44 -5.96 5.58
N ARG A 443 7.87 -5.81 4.38
CA ARG A 443 8.66 -5.48 3.17
C ARG A 443 9.36 -4.14 3.30
N ARG A 444 8.70 -3.13 3.86
CA ARG A 444 9.26 -1.79 4.10
C ARG A 444 10.34 -1.81 5.18
N LEU A 445 10.20 -2.63 6.22
CA LEU A 445 11.23 -2.81 7.26
C LEU A 445 12.57 -3.26 6.66
N TYR A 446 12.53 -4.08 5.61
CA TYR A 446 13.71 -4.57 4.91
C TYR A 446 14.16 -3.69 3.72
N GLU A 447 13.45 -2.58 3.43
CA GLU A 447 13.92 -1.62 2.44
C GLU A 447 15.12 -0.83 2.99
N PRO A 448 16.16 -0.56 2.17
CA PRO A 448 17.21 0.34 2.59
C PRO A 448 16.59 1.70 2.87
N ILE A 449 16.77 2.19 4.10
CA ILE A 449 16.39 3.55 4.49
C ILE A 449 17.31 4.48 3.70
N VAL A 450 16.80 5.05 2.61
CA VAL A 450 17.48 6.14 1.91
C VAL A 450 17.19 7.39 2.74
N PRO A 451 18.20 8.01 3.39
CA PRO A 451 17.97 9.28 4.06
C PRO A 451 17.49 10.32 3.04
N PRO A 452 16.63 11.26 3.47
CA PRO A 452 15.99 12.24 2.60
C PRO A 452 16.95 13.10 1.78
#